data_AF-A0A1Y3WDP1-F1
#
_entry.id   AF-A0A1Y3WDP1-F1
#
_cell.length_a   1.000
_cell.length_b   1.000
_cell.length_c   1.000
_cell.angle_alpha   90.00
_cell.angle_beta   90.00
_cell.angle_gamma   90.00
#
_symmetry.space_group_name_H-M   'P 1'
#
loop_
_entity.id
_entity.type
_entity.pdbx_description
1 polymer ?
#
loop_
_entity_poly.entity_id
_entity_poly.type
_entity_poly.pdbx_seq_one_letter_code
_entity_poly.pdbx_strand_id
1 'polypeptide(L)'
;MRINKTCETCEFNVEGVCTGEGNYSYGQKIQDFNKECDGWGISFDYFTEITEKMPWYIKDAYDRGKIYFEDALRKLEEDETPKGTQINIYDAIAKVYNIPWWELGEILGVKTSVIGYAVCRGTIPKRKKQFATILCIPEGYFDAFYSHQLADLEKCKNEFYAHYGNEWIMKMRELARRKIKD
;
A
#
# COMPACT_ATOMS: atom_id res chain seq x y z
N MET A 1 7.07 4.44 -7.82
CA MET A 1 8.49 4.07 -8.11
C MET A 1 8.49 3.39 -9.46
N ARG A 2 9.42 3.68 -10.38
CA ARG A 2 9.42 3.03 -11.70
C ARG A 2 10.28 1.78 -11.73
N ILE A 3 9.73 0.65 -12.18
CA ILE A 3 10.49 -0.61 -12.32
C ILE A 3 11.33 -0.56 -13.60
N ASN A 4 12.64 -0.74 -13.46
CA ASN A 4 13.60 -0.84 -14.55
C ASN A 4 13.69 -2.31 -14.98
N LYS A 5 13.08 -2.65 -16.13
CA LYS A 5 13.09 -4.00 -16.71
C LYS A 5 14.08 -4.15 -17.87
N THR A 6 15.28 -3.61 -17.69
CA THR A 6 16.31 -3.61 -18.74
C THR A 6 17.38 -4.65 -18.48
N CYS A 7 18.27 -4.86 -19.46
CA CYS A 7 19.40 -5.78 -19.29
C CYS A 7 20.33 -5.38 -18.12
N GLU A 8 20.37 -4.11 -17.72
CA GLU A 8 21.11 -3.64 -16.54
C GLU A 8 20.70 -4.37 -15.26
N THR A 9 19.39 -4.50 -15.04
CA THR A 9 18.81 -5.05 -13.80
C THR A 9 18.42 -6.52 -13.91
N CYS A 10 18.71 -7.15 -15.04
CA CYS A 10 18.33 -8.52 -15.35
C CYS A 10 19.19 -9.54 -14.58
N GLU A 11 18.59 -10.57 -14.01
CA GLU A 11 19.30 -11.67 -13.34
C GLU A 11 20.24 -12.44 -14.27
N PHE A 12 19.93 -12.45 -15.56
CA PHE A 12 20.72 -13.11 -16.59
C PHE A 12 21.86 -12.24 -17.14
N ASN A 13 22.06 -11.04 -16.59
CA ASN A 13 23.23 -10.24 -16.87
C ASN A 13 24.37 -10.63 -15.91
N VAL A 14 25.28 -11.48 -16.39
CA VAL A 14 26.47 -11.88 -15.65
C VAL A 14 27.68 -11.19 -16.26
N GLU A 15 28.16 -10.14 -15.58
CA GLU A 15 29.33 -9.34 -16.00
C GLU A 15 29.24 -8.80 -17.44
N GLY A 16 28.03 -8.41 -17.87
CA GLY A 16 27.78 -7.90 -19.23
C GLY A 16 27.59 -8.98 -20.28
N VAL A 17 27.44 -10.24 -19.89
CA VAL A 17 27.10 -11.37 -20.77
C VAL A 17 25.70 -11.86 -20.45
N CYS A 18 24.89 -12.07 -21.48
CA CYS A 18 23.55 -12.63 -21.34
C CYS A 18 23.61 -14.14 -21.16
N THR A 19 23.07 -14.66 -20.06
CA THR A 19 22.99 -16.09 -19.75
C THR A 19 21.56 -16.63 -19.77
N GLY A 20 20.63 -15.91 -20.38
CA GLY A 20 19.21 -16.25 -20.46
C GLY A 20 18.70 -16.29 -21.90
N GLU A 21 17.39 -16.35 -22.05
CA GLU A 21 16.69 -16.27 -23.33
C GLU A 21 15.92 -14.95 -23.37
N GLY A 22 16.46 -13.96 -24.08
CA GLY A 22 15.83 -12.65 -24.24
C GLY A 22 16.29 -11.97 -25.53
N ASN A 23 16.65 -10.70 -25.44
CA ASN A 23 17.14 -9.94 -26.59
C ASN A 23 18.49 -10.42 -27.17
N TYR A 24 19.26 -11.13 -26.37
CA TYR A 24 20.60 -11.63 -26.71
C TYR A 24 20.61 -13.14 -26.53
N SER A 25 21.42 -13.83 -27.33
CA SER A 25 21.61 -15.28 -27.18
C SER A 25 22.48 -15.60 -25.96
N TYR A 26 22.33 -16.82 -25.44
CA TYR A 26 23.18 -17.32 -24.36
C TYR A 26 24.68 -17.18 -24.69
N GLY A 27 25.45 -16.57 -23.80
CA GLY A 27 26.89 -16.31 -23.95
C GLY A 27 27.23 -15.07 -24.79
N GLN A 28 26.24 -14.35 -25.32
CA GLN A 28 26.46 -13.12 -26.07
C GLN A 28 26.70 -11.93 -25.14
N LYS A 29 27.64 -11.06 -25.50
CA LYS A 29 27.85 -9.78 -24.80
C LYS A 29 26.66 -8.85 -25.00
N ILE A 30 26.17 -8.29 -23.91
CA ILE A 30 25.13 -7.25 -23.89
C ILE A 30 25.74 -5.98 -24.47
N GLN A 31 25.11 -5.43 -25.51
CA GLN A 31 25.60 -4.22 -26.17
C GLN A 31 24.92 -2.96 -25.64
N ASP A 32 23.66 -3.07 -25.22
CA ASP A 32 22.89 -1.98 -24.65
C ASP A 32 22.20 -2.46 -23.37
N PHE A 33 22.66 -1.92 -22.24
CA PHE A 33 22.13 -2.25 -20.91
C PHE A 33 20.77 -1.59 -20.65
N ASN A 34 20.44 -0.50 -21.34
CA ASN A 34 19.20 0.25 -21.14
C ASN A 34 18.03 -0.31 -21.95
N LYS A 35 18.27 -1.37 -22.74
CA LYS A 35 17.23 -2.01 -23.54
C LYS A 35 16.33 -2.87 -22.63
N GLU A 36 15.01 -2.69 -22.76
CA GLU A 36 14.01 -3.54 -22.10
C GLU A 36 14.20 -5.00 -22.53
N CYS A 37 14.26 -5.92 -21.56
CA CYS A 37 14.63 -7.32 -21.81
C CYS A 37 13.38 -8.23 -21.83
N ASP A 38 13.14 -8.91 -22.95
CA ASP A 38 11.97 -9.80 -23.10
C ASP A 38 11.97 -10.97 -22.10
N GLY A 39 13.16 -11.49 -21.79
CA GLY A 39 13.39 -12.54 -20.79
C GLY A 39 13.83 -11.98 -19.45
N TRP A 40 13.39 -10.77 -19.09
CA TRP A 40 13.84 -10.12 -17.86
C TRP A 40 13.40 -10.91 -16.62
N GLY A 41 14.38 -11.35 -15.84
CA GLY A 41 14.22 -11.74 -14.45
C GLY A 41 14.93 -10.74 -13.55
N ILE A 42 14.50 -10.61 -12.30
CA ILE A 42 15.06 -9.59 -11.40
C ILE A 42 16.41 -10.03 -10.81
N SER A 43 17.47 -9.26 -11.01
CA SER A 43 18.75 -9.52 -10.34
C SER A 43 18.65 -9.39 -8.82
N PHE A 44 19.52 -10.09 -8.09
CA PHE A 44 19.53 -10.06 -6.62
C PHE A 44 19.78 -8.65 -6.06
N ASP A 45 20.69 -7.89 -6.68
CA ASP A 45 20.99 -6.51 -6.28
C ASP A 45 19.76 -5.61 -6.47
N TYR A 46 19.09 -5.73 -7.61
CA TYR A 46 17.91 -4.93 -7.91
C TYR A 46 16.68 -5.33 -7.08
N PHE A 47 16.54 -6.62 -6.76
CA PHE A 47 15.57 -7.11 -5.78
C PHE A 47 15.78 -6.45 -4.41
N THR A 48 17.02 -6.38 -3.94
CA THR A 48 17.36 -5.74 -2.66
C THR A 48 17.01 -4.25 -2.70
N GLU A 49 17.38 -3.55 -3.77
CA GLU A 49 17.03 -2.14 -3.95
C GLU A 49 15.51 -1.89 -3.94
N ILE A 50 14.75 -2.70 -4.68
CA ILE A 50 13.29 -2.58 -4.74
C ILE A 50 12.66 -2.81 -3.37
N THR A 51 13.07 -3.87 -2.67
CA THR A 51 12.49 -4.19 -1.36
C THR A 51 12.78 -3.14 -0.30
N GLU A 52 13.91 -2.42 -0.40
CA GLU A 52 14.24 -1.29 0.47
C GLU A 52 13.44 -0.02 0.15
N LYS A 53 13.29 0.31 -1.14
CA LYS A 53 12.63 1.56 -1.60
C LYS A 53 11.11 1.45 -1.77
N MET A 54 10.57 0.25 -1.63
CA MET A 54 9.14 -0.03 -1.83
C MET A 54 8.26 0.88 -0.95
N PRO A 55 7.21 1.51 -1.51
CA PRO A 55 6.30 2.34 -0.73
C PRO A 55 5.64 1.55 0.39
N TRP A 56 5.43 2.19 1.54
CA TRP A 56 4.89 1.54 2.74
C TRP A 56 3.57 0.78 2.49
N TYR A 57 2.72 1.27 1.59
CA TYR A 57 1.41 0.66 1.31
C TYR A 57 1.48 -0.63 0.50
N ILE A 58 2.65 -0.95 -0.07
CA ILE A 58 2.97 -2.26 -0.67
C ILE A 58 3.87 -3.04 0.28
N LYS A 59 4.90 -2.37 0.82
CA LYS A 59 5.91 -2.97 1.71
C LYS A 59 5.31 -3.59 2.97
N ASP A 60 4.39 -2.90 3.64
CA ASP A 60 3.76 -3.43 4.86
C ASP A 60 3.00 -4.75 4.60
N ALA A 61 2.43 -4.93 3.40
CA ALA A 61 1.74 -6.17 3.04
C ALA A 61 2.76 -7.28 2.72
N TYR A 62 3.83 -6.94 2.02
CA TYR A 62 4.93 -7.86 1.68
C TYR A 62 5.65 -8.35 2.93
N ASP A 63 6.10 -7.44 3.80
CA ASP A 63 6.86 -7.74 5.03
C ASP A 63 6.04 -8.61 6.01
N ARG A 64 4.69 -8.53 5.96
CA ARG A 64 3.79 -9.35 6.78
C ARG A 64 3.37 -10.66 6.11
N GLY A 65 3.94 -11.00 4.96
CA GLY A 65 3.63 -12.21 4.21
C GLY A 65 2.20 -12.26 3.68
N LYS A 66 1.54 -11.11 3.47
CA LYS A 66 0.19 -11.05 2.88
C LYS A 66 0.21 -11.13 1.35
N ILE A 67 1.33 -10.78 0.74
CA ILE A 67 1.56 -10.82 -0.71
C ILE A 67 2.96 -11.36 -0.98
N TYR A 68 3.15 -11.99 -2.15
CA TYR A 68 4.46 -12.41 -2.60
C TYR A 68 5.16 -11.29 -3.40
N PHE A 69 6.44 -11.50 -3.73
CA PHE A 69 7.21 -10.47 -4.44
C PHE A 69 6.63 -10.15 -5.83
N GLU A 70 6.13 -11.15 -6.55
CA GLU A 70 5.45 -10.97 -7.85
C GLU A 70 4.21 -10.07 -7.72
N ASP A 71 3.41 -10.26 -6.67
CA ASP A 71 2.27 -9.38 -6.38
C ASP A 71 2.71 -7.97 -6.04
N ALA A 72 3.83 -7.82 -5.31
CA ALA A 72 4.40 -6.52 -4.97
C ALA A 72 4.91 -5.78 -6.22
N LEU A 73 5.57 -6.49 -7.15
CA LEU A 73 5.98 -5.93 -8.45
C LEU A 73 4.77 -5.47 -9.26
N ARG A 74 3.73 -6.31 -9.40
CA ARG A 74 2.50 -5.92 -10.09
C ARG A 74 1.88 -4.66 -9.48
N LYS A 75 1.87 -4.56 -8.14
CA LYS A 75 1.39 -3.36 -7.45
C LYS A 75 2.26 -2.13 -7.69
N LEU A 76 3.58 -2.28 -7.79
CA LEU A 76 4.48 -1.18 -8.14
C LEU A 76 4.22 -0.68 -9.56
N GLU A 77 3.96 -1.58 -10.51
CA GLU A 77 3.58 -1.22 -11.88
C GLU A 77 2.20 -0.54 -11.95
N GLU A 78 1.21 -1.07 -11.22
CA GLU A 78 -0.09 -0.40 -11.07
C GLU A 78 0.04 1.00 -10.48
N ASP A 79 0.98 1.20 -9.56
CA ASP A 79 1.28 2.49 -8.93
C ASP A 79 1.82 3.53 -9.94
N GLU A 80 2.47 3.10 -11.01
CA GLU A 80 2.91 4.01 -12.09
C GLU A 80 1.73 4.50 -12.96
N THR A 81 0.59 3.81 -12.94
CA THR A 81 -0.58 4.25 -13.70
C THR A 81 -1.19 5.51 -13.08
N PRO A 82 -1.91 6.34 -13.85
CA PRO A 82 -2.56 7.53 -13.29
C PRO A 82 -3.49 7.23 -12.10
N LYS A 83 -4.05 6.02 -12.04
CA LYS A 83 -4.93 5.57 -10.96
C LYS A 83 -4.16 5.21 -9.69
N GLY A 84 -2.94 4.70 -9.81
CA GLY A 84 -2.17 4.12 -8.73
C GLY A 84 -2.62 2.69 -8.36
N THR A 85 -1.97 2.07 -7.37
CA THR A 85 -2.38 0.75 -6.85
C THR A 85 -3.48 0.87 -5.79
N GLN A 86 -4.35 -0.14 -5.73
CA GLN A 86 -5.40 -0.19 -4.72
C GLN A 86 -4.83 -0.50 -3.32
N ILE A 87 -5.27 0.29 -2.34
CA ILE A 87 -4.88 0.20 -0.92
C ILE A 87 -6.13 -0.06 -0.08
N ASN A 88 -5.97 -0.81 1.00
CA ASN A 88 -7.00 -0.91 2.03
C ASN A 88 -7.17 0.44 2.74
N ILE A 89 -8.36 1.05 2.66
CA ILE A 89 -8.64 2.35 3.27
C ILE A 89 -8.34 2.39 4.78
N TYR A 90 -8.50 1.27 5.50
CA TYR A 90 -8.19 1.21 6.94
C TYR A 90 -6.70 1.23 7.22
N ASP A 91 -5.88 0.60 6.37
CA ASP A 91 -4.41 0.69 6.47
C ASP A 91 -3.95 2.12 6.13
N ALA A 92 -4.59 2.76 5.14
CA ALA A 92 -4.34 4.15 4.80
C ALA A 92 -4.71 5.11 5.94
N ILE A 93 -5.89 4.96 6.56
CA ILE A 93 -6.29 5.73 7.75
C ILE A 93 -5.29 5.49 8.88
N ALA A 94 -4.88 4.24 9.13
CA ALA A 94 -3.94 3.94 10.20
C ALA A 94 -2.62 4.70 10.05
N LYS A 95 -2.10 4.84 8.83
CA LYS A 95 -0.85 5.57 8.55
C LYS A 95 -1.05 7.08 8.50
N VAL A 96 -2.08 7.55 7.79
CA VAL A 96 -2.33 8.98 7.56
C VAL A 96 -2.87 9.67 8.82
N TYR A 97 -3.91 9.10 9.44
CA TYR A 97 -4.54 9.67 10.64
C TYR A 97 -3.73 9.35 11.90
N ASN A 98 -2.79 8.39 11.81
CA ASN A 98 -2.05 7.83 12.93
C ASN A 98 -2.98 7.20 13.99
N ILE A 99 -4.05 6.53 13.51
CA ILE A 99 -5.06 5.87 14.34
C ILE A 99 -5.22 4.43 13.84
N PRO A 100 -4.67 3.42 14.54
CA PRO A 100 -4.79 2.05 14.11
C PRO A 100 -6.24 1.57 14.10
N TRP A 101 -6.54 0.59 13.24
CA TRP A 101 -7.92 0.15 13.00
C TRP A 101 -8.66 -0.34 14.26
N TRP A 102 -7.94 -0.88 15.25
CA TRP A 102 -8.55 -1.33 16.50
C TRP A 102 -9.00 -0.17 17.41
N GLU A 103 -8.43 1.03 17.24
CA GLU A 103 -8.86 2.24 17.95
C GLU A 103 -10.09 2.90 17.29
N LEU A 104 -10.34 2.62 16.00
CA LEU A 104 -11.46 3.21 15.26
C LEU A 104 -12.84 2.79 15.78
N GLY A 105 -12.95 1.68 16.52
CA GLY A 105 -14.22 1.23 17.09
C GLY A 105 -14.90 2.29 17.95
N GLU A 106 -14.15 2.91 18.87
CA GLU A 106 -14.68 3.94 19.75
C GLU A 106 -15.00 5.23 19.00
N ILE A 107 -14.14 5.63 18.06
CA ILE A 107 -14.35 6.84 17.23
C ILE A 107 -15.61 6.69 16.39
N LEU A 108 -15.84 5.50 15.82
CA LEU A 108 -16.97 5.21 14.93
C LEU A 108 -18.23 4.77 15.69
N GLY A 109 -18.16 4.62 17.02
CA GLY A 109 -19.28 4.16 17.86
C GLY A 109 -19.73 2.73 17.57
N VAL A 110 -18.79 1.82 17.26
CA VAL A 110 -19.06 0.41 16.95
C VAL A 110 -18.11 -0.53 17.69
N LYS A 111 -18.49 -1.81 17.80
CA LYS A 111 -17.58 -2.83 18.34
C LYS A 111 -16.34 -2.97 17.45
N THR A 112 -15.17 -3.16 18.06
CA THR A 112 -13.90 -3.38 17.35
C THR A 112 -13.97 -4.54 16.36
N SER A 113 -14.74 -5.59 16.66
CA SER A 113 -14.97 -6.72 15.75
C SER A 113 -15.66 -6.33 14.43
N VAL A 114 -16.49 -5.27 14.44
CA VAL A 114 -17.12 -4.73 13.22
C VAL A 114 -16.05 -4.09 12.33
N ILE A 115 -15.08 -3.38 12.94
CA ILE A 115 -13.96 -2.80 12.19
C ILE A 115 -13.03 -3.90 11.69
N GLY A 116 -12.70 -4.89 12.53
CA GLY A 116 -11.90 -6.04 12.10
C GLY A 116 -12.52 -6.78 10.91
N TYR A 117 -13.85 -6.98 10.92
CA TYR A 117 -14.55 -7.52 9.76
C TYR A 117 -14.39 -6.63 8.53
N ALA A 118 -14.57 -5.31 8.68
CA ALA A 118 -14.48 -4.37 7.56
C ALA A 118 -13.06 -4.24 6.98
N VAL A 119 -12.02 -4.35 7.82
CA VAL A 119 -10.62 -4.40 7.38
C VAL A 119 -10.38 -5.61 6.47
N CYS A 120 -10.94 -6.77 6.82
CA CYS A 120 -10.70 -8.01 6.08
C CYS A 120 -11.65 -8.22 4.89
N ARG A 121 -12.89 -7.72 4.97
CA ARG A 121 -13.98 -8.04 4.02
C ARG A 121 -14.61 -6.80 3.36
N GLY A 122 -14.17 -5.60 3.71
CA GLY A 122 -14.74 -4.35 3.25
C GLY A 122 -15.92 -3.88 4.11
N THR A 123 -16.23 -2.58 3.98
CA THR A 123 -17.28 -1.92 4.75
C THR A 123 -18.65 -2.24 4.17
N ILE A 124 -19.55 -2.75 5.02
CA ILE A 124 -20.93 -3.02 4.62
C ILE A 124 -21.65 -1.72 4.20
N PRO A 125 -22.47 -1.72 3.13
CA PRO A 125 -23.08 -0.51 2.58
C PRO A 125 -23.79 0.35 3.62
N LYS A 126 -24.56 -0.26 4.52
CA LYS A 126 -25.31 0.45 5.58
C LYS A 126 -24.44 1.26 6.56
N ARG A 127 -23.14 1.00 6.64
CA ARG A 127 -22.21 1.70 7.54
C ARG A 127 -21.32 2.71 6.83
N LYS A 128 -21.19 2.63 5.49
CA LYS A 128 -20.28 3.49 4.73
C LYS A 128 -20.56 4.96 4.97
N LYS A 129 -21.81 5.40 4.78
CA LYS A 129 -22.23 6.77 5.07
C LYS A 129 -21.87 7.23 6.50
N GLN A 130 -22.19 6.42 7.51
CA GLN A 130 -21.86 6.75 8.90
C GLN A 130 -20.35 6.92 9.10
N PHE A 131 -19.56 5.97 8.62
CA PHE A 131 -18.11 5.99 8.81
C PHE A 131 -17.45 7.12 8.00
N ALA A 132 -17.93 7.36 6.78
CA ALA A 132 -17.47 8.42 5.90
C ALA A 132 -17.65 9.79 6.56
N THR A 133 -18.86 10.04 7.10
CA THR A 133 -19.16 11.29 7.83
C THR A 133 -18.24 11.46 9.04
N ILE A 134 -18.07 10.42 9.87
CA ILE A 134 -17.26 10.54 11.08
C ILE A 134 -15.77 10.71 10.76
N LEU A 135 -15.26 10.05 9.72
CA LEU A 135 -13.84 10.13 9.35
C LEU A 135 -13.54 11.33 8.45
N CYS A 136 -14.55 12.10 8.07
CA CYS A 136 -14.45 13.19 7.10
C CYS A 136 -13.85 12.75 5.75
N ILE A 137 -14.19 11.54 5.28
CA ILE A 137 -13.74 11.00 3.99
C ILE A 137 -14.93 10.81 3.02
N PRO A 138 -14.69 10.84 1.70
CA PRO A 138 -15.71 10.46 0.72
C PRO A 138 -16.20 9.02 0.92
N GLU A 139 -17.52 8.80 0.82
CA GLU A 139 -18.12 7.47 1.02
C GLU A 139 -17.57 6.42 0.04
N GLY A 140 -17.27 6.82 -1.19
CA GLY A 140 -16.72 5.95 -2.23
C GLY A 140 -15.33 5.39 -1.91
N TYR A 141 -14.58 5.96 -0.95
CA TYR A 141 -13.29 5.42 -0.53
C TYR A 141 -13.41 4.05 0.15
N PHE A 142 -14.60 3.69 0.65
CA PHE A 142 -14.87 2.35 1.18
C PHE A 142 -15.11 1.30 0.09
N ASP A 143 -15.38 1.71 -1.14
CA ASP A 143 -15.50 0.80 -2.30
C ASP A 143 -14.14 0.52 -2.91
N ALA A 144 -13.40 1.58 -3.22
CA ALA A 144 -12.03 1.49 -3.69
C ALA A 144 -11.25 2.75 -3.32
N PHE A 145 -10.02 2.56 -2.86
CA PHE A 145 -9.10 3.62 -2.52
C PHE A 145 -7.73 3.32 -3.12
N TYR A 146 -7.08 4.31 -3.70
CA TYR A 146 -5.84 4.16 -4.45
C TYR A 146 -4.73 5.05 -3.91
N SER A 147 -3.47 4.65 -4.14
CA SER A 147 -2.26 5.34 -3.66
C SER A 147 -2.21 6.82 -4.02
N HIS A 148 -2.62 7.20 -5.23
CA HIS A 148 -2.62 8.60 -5.67
C HIS A 148 -3.68 9.46 -4.97
N GLN A 149 -4.62 8.85 -4.24
CA GLN A 149 -5.62 9.55 -3.43
C GLN A 149 -5.14 9.82 -1.99
N LEU A 150 -3.92 9.41 -1.62
CA LEU A 150 -3.37 9.65 -0.28
C LEU A 150 -3.27 11.14 0.07
N ALA A 151 -2.98 12.00 -0.91
CA ALA A 151 -2.94 13.45 -0.70
C ALA A 151 -4.33 14.02 -0.33
N ASP A 152 -5.40 13.46 -0.88
CA ASP A 152 -6.76 13.86 -0.51
C ASP A 152 -7.13 13.32 0.87
N LEU A 153 -6.67 12.11 1.22
CA LEU A 153 -6.86 11.56 2.57
C LEU A 153 -6.16 12.42 3.65
N GLU A 154 -5.02 13.05 3.37
CA GLU A 154 -4.37 13.99 4.29
C GLU A 154 -5.22 15.26 4.51
N LYS A 155 -5.94 15.73 3.49
CA LYS A 155 -6.90 16.83 3.65
C LYS A 155 -8.07 16.42 4.55
N CYS A 156 -8.64 15.24 4.30
CA CYS A 156 -9.69 14.66 5.13
C CYS A 156 -9.27 14.49 6.59
N LYS A 157 -8.02 14.09 6.84
CA LYS A 157 -7.44 14.04 8.20
C LYS A 157 -7.45 15.43 8.85
N ASN A 158 -7.01 16.46 8.14
CA ASN A 158 -7.00 17.81 8.71
C ASN A 158 -8.42 18.28 9.06
N GLU A 159 -9.40 17.99 8.21
CA GLU A 159 -10.82 18.24 8.51
C GLU A 159 -11.32 17.46 9.73
N PHE A 160 -10.98 16.17 9.83
CA PHE A 160 -11.32 15.32 10.96
C PHE A 160 -10.76 15.88 12.28
N TYR A 161 -9.48 16.23 12.32
CA TYR A 161 -8.84 16.78 13.51
C TYR A 161 -9.35 18.19 13.86
N ALA A 162 -9.72 19.00 12.86
CA ALA A 162 -10.34 20.30 13.08
C ALA A 162 -11.78 20.18 13.61
N HIS A 163 -12.55 19.20 13.15
CA HIS A 163 -13.94 19.00 13.54
C HIS A 163 -14.09 18.47 14.96
N TYR A 164 -13.31 17.43 15.32
CA TYR A 164 -13.41 16.79 16.64
C TYR A 164 -12.47 17.36 17.69
N GLY A 165 -11.35 17.94 17.27
CA GLY A 165 -10.29 18.40 18.16
C GLY A 165 -9.42 17.26 18.71
N ASN A 166 -8.14 17.57 18.94
CA ASN A 166 -7.15 16.60 19.43
C ASN A 166 -7.55 15.95 20.76
N GLU A 167 -8.13 16.72 21.69
CA GLU A 167 -8.49 16.22 23.02
C GLU A 167 -9.53 15.10 22.95
N TRP A 168 -10.59 15.30 22.16
CA TRP A 168 -11.64 14.29 21.98
C TRP A 168 -11.09 13.04 21.30
N ILE A 169 -10.27 13.21 20.26
CA ILE A 169 -9.67 12.09 19.52
C ILE A 169 -8.79 11.26 20.47
N MET A 170 -7.93 11.90 21.26
CA MET A 170 -7.07 11.19 22.22
C MET A 170 -7.88 10.48 23.31
N LYS A 171 -8.97 11.10 23.78
CA LYS A 171 -9.88 10.45 24.73
C LYS A 171 -10.51 9.18 24.15
N MET A 172 -10.98 9.21 22.90
CA MET A 172 -11.56 8.03 22.25
C MET A 172 -10.54 6.91 22.03
N ARG A 173 -9.32 7.29 21.64
CA ARG A 173 -8.21 6.33 21.49
C ARG A 173 -7.85 5.66 22.82
N GLU A 174 -7.81 6.41 23.90
CA GLU A 174 -7.56 5.88 25.26
C GLU A 174 -8.67 4.93 25.71
N LEU A 175 -9.94 5.26 25.44
CA LEU A 175 -11.06 4.37 25.72
C LEU A 175 -10.94 3.04 24.95
N ALA A 176 -10.51 3.10 23.68
CA ALA A 176 -10.32 1.91 22.86
C ALA A 176 -9.21 1.00 23.42
N ARG A 177 -8.09 1.61 23.87
CA ARG A 177 -6.96 0.88 24.46
C ARG A 177 -7.33 0.17 25.76
N ARG A 178 -8.18 0.77 26.58
CA ARG A 178 -8.66 0.15 27.82
C ARG A 178 -9.46 -1.12 27.55
N LYS A 179 -10.36 -1.07 26.57
CA LYS A 179 -11.21 -2.20 26.17
C LYS A 179 -10.46 -3.39 25.55
N ILE A 180 -9.19 -3.22 25.18
CA ILE A 180 -8.34 -4.33 24.67
C ILE A 180 -7.62 -5.05 25.82
N LYS A 181 -7.45 -4.39 26.97
CA LYS A 181 -6.75 -4.95 28.14
C LYS A 181 -7.68 -5.78 29.05
N ASP A 182 -8.99 -5.61 28.91
CA ASP A 182 -10.03 -6.36 29.60
C ASP A 182 -10.47 -7.58 28.77
#